data_AF-S7U0F6-F1
#
_entry.id   AF-S7U0F6-F1
#
_cell.length_a   1.000
_cell.length_b   1.000
_cell.length_c   1.000
_cell.angle_alpha   90.00
_cell.angle_beta   90.00
_cell.angle_gamma   90.00
#
_symmetry.space_group_name_H-M   'P 1'
#
loop_
_entity.id
_entity.type
_entity.pdbx_description
1 polymer ?
#
loop_
_entity_poly.entity_id
_entity_poly.type
_entity_poly.pdbx_seq_one_letter_code
_entity_poly.pdbx_strand_id
1 'polypeptide(L)' 'MVQRAQTLWRIYYDILDHPGAGAAEICGRLGLTASEAASALAFLCEGRWIDADDGTAVYRATRREN' A
#
# COMPACT_ATOMS: atom_id res chain seq x y z
N MET A 1 -9.33 -5.71 -16.63
CA MET A 1 -9.66 -4.78 -15.52
C MET A 1 -9.59 -5.43 -14.13
N VAL A 2 -9.93 -6.72 -13.96
CA VAL A 2 -9.97 -7.40 -12.64
C VAL A 2 -8.61 -7.45 -11.92
N GLN A 3 -7.50 -7.56 -12.65
CA GLN A 3 -6.16 -7.76 -12.05
C GLN A 3 -5.65 -6.54 -11.27
N ARG A 4 -5.96 -5.31 -11.70
CA ARG A 4 -5.58 -4.08 -10.98
C ARG A 4 -6.27 -3.94 -9.63
N ALA A 5 -7.56 -4.28 -9.57
CA ALA A 5 -8.32 -4.22 -8.33
C ALA A 5 -7.78 -5.24 -7.30
N GLN A 6 -7.38 -6.44 -7.75
CA GLN A 6 -6.77 -7.44 -6.86
C GLN A 6 -5.44 -6.97 -6.27
N THR A 7 -4.57 -6.34 -7.08
CA THR A 7 -3.28 -5.81 -6.60
C THR A 7 -3.47 -4.73 -5.53
N LEU A 8 -4.43 -3.81 -5.73
CA LEU A 8 -4.75 -2.77 -4.75
C LEU A 8 -5.16 -3.37 -3.40
N TRP A 9 -6.07 -4.35 -3.41
CA TRP A 9 -6.52 -5.00 -2.17
C TRP A 9 -5.40 -5.77 -1.49
N ARG A 10 -4.55 -6.48 -2.24
CA ARG A 10 -3.40 -7.20 -1.66
C ARG A 10 -2.45 -6.27 -0.93
N ILE A 11 -2.12 -5.12 -1.52
CA ILE A 11 -1.26 -4.12 -0.88
C ILE A 11 -1.94 -3.53 0.36
N TYR A 12 -3.22 -3.17 0.27
CA TYR A 12 -3.95 -2.61 1.40
C TYR A 12 -3.99 -3.58 2.59
N TYR A 13 -4.28 -4.86 2.36
CA TYR A 13 -4.29 -5.86 3.42
C TYR A 13 -2.89 -6.16 3.97
N ASP A 14 -1.83 -6.13 3.15
CA ASP A 14 -0.45 -6.25 3.64
C ASP A 14 -0.10 -5.10 4.60
N ILE A 15 -0.50 -3.87 4.28
CA ILE A 15 -0.29 -2.69 5.14
C ILE A 15 -1.10 -2.78 6.45
N LEU A 16 -2.27 -3.41 6.41
CA LEU A 16 -3.07 -3.66 7.63
C LEU A 16 -2.41 -4.68 8.55
N ASP A 17 -1.82 -5.74 8.01
CA ASP A 17 -1.13 -6.79 8.77
C ASP A 17 0.27 -6.32 9.25
N HIS A 18 0.91 -5.48 8.44
CA HIS A 18 2.27 -4.98 8.65
C HIS A 18 2.29 -3.44 8.63
N PRO A 19 1.73 -2.78 9.66
CA PRO A 19 1.72 -1.32 9.73
C PRO A 19 3.15 -0.78 9.82
N GLY A 20 3.46 0.21 8.98
CA GLY A 20 4.82 0.76 8.90
C GLY A 20 5.73 -0.02 7.95
N ALA A 21 5.20 -0.86 7.07
CA ALA A 21 5.98 -1.46 5.99
C ALA A 21 6.34 -0.41 4.92
N GLY A 22 7.58 -0.46 4.44
CA GLY A 22 8.02 0.36 3.30
C GLY A 22 7.62 -0.24 1.94
N ALA A 23 7.69 0.56 0.87
CA ALA A 23 7.34 0.10 -0.48
C ALA A 23 8.14 -1.13 -0.92
N ALA A 24 9.44 -1.18 -0.60
CA ALA A 24 10.33 -2.29 -0.96
C ALA A 24 9.94 -3.61 -0.27
N GLU A 25 9.54 -3.55 1.00
CA GLU A 25 9.08 -4.71 1.76
C GLU A 25 7.76 -5.25 1.21
N ILE A 26 6.82 -4.35 0.92
CA ILE A 26 5.53 -4.69 0.30
C ILE A 26 5.76 -5.35 -1.08
N CYS A 27 6.66 -4.80 -1.90
CA CYS A 27 7.03 -5.41 -3.19
C CYS A 27 7.56 -6.82 -3.01
N GLY A 28 8.50 -7.00 -2.07
CA GLY A 28 9.14 -8.28 -1.79
C GLY A 28 8.15 -9.34 -1.31
N ARG A 29 7.26 -9.01 -0.37
CA ARG A 29 6.25 -9.93 0.15
C ARG A 29 5.21 -10.33 -0.89
N LEU A 30 4.78 -9.38 -1.71
CA LEU A 30 3.68 -9.60 -2.65
C LEU A 30 4.15 -10.09 -4.03
N GLY A 31 5.46 -10.10 -4.29
CA GLY A 31 6.04 -10.46 -5.58
C GLY A 31 5.66 -9.49 -6.69
N LEU A 32 5.50 -8.21 -6.35
CA LEU A 32 5.11 -7.16 -7.29
C LEU A 32 6.34 -6.45 -7.85
N THR A 33 6.22 -5.94 -9.07
CA THR A 33 7.23 -5.00 -9.58
C THR A 33 7.13 -3.65 -8.84
N ALA A 34 8.23 -2.92 -8.77
CA ALA A 34 8.26 -1.59 -8.16
C ALA A 34 7.25 -0.62 -8.80
N SER A 35 7.04 -0.72 -10.12
CA SER A 35 6.08 0.11 -10.85
C SER A 35 4.63 -0.22 -10.48
N GLU A 36 4.29 -1.51 -10.36
CA GLU A 36 2.95 -1.94 -9.95
C GLU A 36 2.64 -1.52 -8.51
N ALA A 37 3.60 -1.71 -7.60
CA ALA A 37 3.44 -1.30 -6.21
C ALA A 37 3.34 0.23 -6.09
N ALA A 38 4.20 0.99 -6.77
CA ALA A 38 4.16 2.46 -6.72
C ALA A 38 2.83 3.02 -7.24
N SER A 39 2.33 2.50 -8.38
CA SER A 39 1.03 2.93 -8.93
C SER A 39 -0.13 2.61 -7.99
N ALA A 40 -0.10 1.46 -7.32
CA ALA A 40 -1.16 1.05 -6.41
C ALA A 40 -1.09 1.80 -5.07
N LEU A 41 0.10 2.03 -4.52
CA LEU A 41 0.33 2.85 -3.33
C LEU A 41 -0.12 4.29 -3.56
N ALA A 42 0.23 4.89 -4.70
CA ALA A 42 -0.23 6.24 -5.07
C ALA A 42 -1.76 6.34 -5.08
N PHE A 43 -2.44 5.36 -5.71
CA PHE A 43 -3.90 5.33 -5.77
C PHE A 43 -4.53 5.19 -4.37
N LEU A 44 -3.97 4.33 -3.51
CA LEU A 44 -4.45 4.15 -2.14
C LEU A 44 -4.23 5.42 -1.29
N CYS A 45 -3.10 6.11 -1.48
CA CYS A 45 -2.83 7.41 -0.85
C CYS A 45 -3.81 8.50 -1.31
N GLU A 46 -4.04 8.64 -2.62
CA GLU A 46 -5.01 9.59 -3.18
C GLU A 46 -6.43 9.35 -2.63
N GLY A 47 -6.81 8.09 -2.51
CA GLY A 47 -8.09 7.69 -1.90
C GLY A 47 -8.14 7.80 -0.37
N ARG A 48 -7.04 8.22 0.29
CA ARG A 48 -6.87 8.29 1.75
C ARG A 48 -7.11 6.97 2.48
N TRP A 49 -6.90 5.83 1.82
CA TRP A 49 -6.96 4.50 2.42
C TRP A 49 -5.72 4.21 3.26
N ILE A 50 -4.58 4.73 2.82
CA ILE A 50 -3.30 4.65 3.50
C ILE A 50 -2.68 6.05 3.58
N ASP A 51 -1.81 6.23 4.54
CA ASP A 51 -0.96 7.40 4.72
C ASP A 51 0.50 6.98 4.55
N ALA A 52 1.33 7.88 4.02
CA ALA A 52 2.75 7.67 3.84
C ALA A 52 3.50 8.65 4.72
N ASP A 53 4.34 8.14 5.61
CA ASP A 53 5.18 8.99 6.45
C ASP A 53 6.39 9.46 5.63
N ASP A 54 6.40 10.73 5.24
CA ASP A 54 7.43 11.36 4.40
C ASP A 54 8.85 11.27 4.99
N GLY A 55 8.98 11.05 6.31
CA GLY A 55 10.26 10.94 7.00
C GLY A 55 10.87 9.53 6.96
N THR A 56 10.05 8.50 6.79
CA THR A 56 10.49 7.09 6.92
C THR A 56 10.13 6.21 5.72
N ALA A 57 9.38 6.75 4.75
CA ALA A 57 8.91 6.03 3.55
C ALA A 57 8.12 4.75 3.90
N VAL A 58 7.43 4.77 5.03
CA VAL A 58 6.56 3.68 5.49
C VAL A 58 5.10 4.01 5.30
N TYR A 59 4.29 2.98 5.08
CA TYR A 59 2.85 3.12 4.87
C TYR A 59 2.05 2.61 6.06
N ARG A 60 0.96 3.32 6.36
CA ARG A 60 0.01 2.92 7.41
C ARG A 60 -1.41 3.05 6.90
N ALA A 61 -2.29 2.12 7.25
CA ALA A 61 -3.70 2.26 6.93
C ALA A 61 -4.32 3.43 7.71
N THR A 62 -5.10 4.27 7.04
CA THR A 62 -5.81 5.36 7.69
C THR A 62 -6.91 4.76 8.57
N ARG A 63 -6.83 4.94 9.90
CA ARG A 63 -7.97 4.64 10.77
C ARG A 63 -9.08 5.64 10.45
N ARG A 64 -10.20 5.18 9.90
CA ARG A 64 -11.47 5.89 10.11
C ARG A 64 -11.89 5.63 11.55
N GLU A 65 -11.65 6.60 12.43
CA GLU A 65 -12.48 6.72 13.63
C GLU A 65 -13.91 6.94 13.14
N ASN A 66 -14.80 6.01 13.50
CA ASN A 66 -16.21 6.03 13.20
C ASN A 66 -16.95 6.39 14.48
#